data_AF-A0A7Y5SRP3-F1
#
_entry.id   AF-A0A7Y5SRP3-F1
#
_cell.length_a   1.000
_cell.length_b   1.000
_cell.length_c   1.000
_cell.angle_alpha   90.00
_cell.angle_beta   90.00
_cell.angle_gamma   90.00
#
_symmetry.space_group_name_H-M   'P 1'
#
loop_
_entity.id
_entity.type
_entity.pdbx_description
1 polymer ?
#
loop_
_entity_poly.entity_id
_entity_poly.type
_entity_poly.pdbx_seq_one_letter_code
_entity_poly.pdbx_strand_id
1 'polypeptide(L)'
;MGAVYKETYTKPIPAGARIIVRKGKRLAEWKDAKGKTRTAPLTAAGNRIIVEAGTYTAKYRDGGGIVRKVSTGCRDKTAAESVLADLEKRADKARSGLRSTAEDAVIDHLATPLADHIAAFIDHQKAKGVDAVRVNNTRAQLRRIAADCRFLTLAHLDASKLERWLMDRESEGMAAGTRNQYRGAWVTFCNWCIDCKPPRLLSNPFAGLPKADEKADPRRKRRALTEEELTRLLAVARFRPLRDAMTVRRGKHKGERLAYFGGKLAAA
;
A
#
# COMPACT_ATOMS: atom_id res chain seq x y z
N MET A 1 -20.11 -27.76 6.08
CA MET A 1 -19.47 -28.75 6.97
C MET A 1 -17.97 -28.70 6.75
N GLY A 2 -17.34 -27.81 7.50
CA GLY A 2 -15.90 -27.66 7.61
C GLY A 2 -15.32 -28.54 8.71
N ALA A 3 -14.01 -28.51 8.83
CA ALA A 3 -13.27 -29.25 9.84
C ALA A 3 -12.19 -28.36 10.44
N VAL A 4 -11.96 -28.52 11.75
CA VAL A 4 -10.86 -27.89 12.47
C VAL A 4 -9.80 -28.95 12.76
N TYR A 5 -8.55 -28.68 12.38
CA TYR A 5 -7.43 -29.61 12.59
C TYR A 5 -6.13 -28.84 12.81
N LYS A 6 -5.12 -29.48 13.39
CA LYS A 6 -3.76 -28.91 13.45
C LYS A 6 -3.03 -29.33 12.19
N GLU A 7 -2.52 -28.36 11.44
CA GLU A 7 -1.65 -28.68 10.30
C GLU A 7 -0.37 -29.35 10.80
N THR A 8 0.04 -30.42 10.13
CA THR A 8 1.30 -31.11 10.39
C THR A 8 2.32 -30.68 9.36
N TYR A 9 3.55 -30.43 9.81
CA TYR A 9 4.66 -30.07 8.95
C TYR A 9 5.91 -30.81 9.39
N THR A 10 6.90 -30.92 8.49
CA THR A 10 8.10 -31.72 8.77
C THR A 10 9.29 -30.85 9.14
N LYS A 11 10.04 -31.25 10.16
CA LYS A 11 11.30 -30.64 10.59
C LYS A 11 12.44 -31.66 10.52
N PRO A 12 13.70 -31.22 10.33
CA PRO A 12 14.84 -32.13 10.46
C PRO A 12 14.90 -32.70 11.88
N ILE A 13 15.46 -33.90 12.01
CA ILE A 13 15.66 -34.54 13.32
C ILE A 13 16.63 -33.67 14.14
N PRO A 14 16.28 -33.28 15.37
CA PRO A 14 17.17 -32.50 16.23
C PRO A 14 18.46 -33.28 16.55
N ALA A 15 19.59 -32.58 16.61
CA ALA A 15 20.86 -33.18 17.01
C ALA A 15 20.77 -33.78 18.43
N GLY A 16 21.20 -35.04 18.59
CA GLY A 16 21.10 -35.78 19.85
C GLY A 16 19.75 -36.44 20.14
N ALA A 17 18.81 -36.46 19.18
CA ALA A 17 17.56 -37.19 19.32
C ALA A 17 17.77 -38.71 19.26
N ARG A 18 17.14 -39.46 20.18
CA ARG A 18 17.10 -40.93 20.18
C ARG A 18 15.84 -41.40 19.48
N ILE A 19 15.94 -42.42 18.63
CA ILE A 19 14.77 -43.02 17.96
C ILE A 19 14.25 -44.14 18.84
N ILE A 20 13.02 -44.00 19.32
CA ILE A 20 12.32 -44.98 20.15
C ILE A 20 11.11 -45.54 19.41
N VAL A 21 10.73 -46.78 19.73
CA VAL A 21 9.49 -47.39 19.24
C VAL A 21 8.52 -47.50 20.42
N ARG A 22 7.38 -46.81 20.32
CA ARG A 22 6.36 -46.85 21.37
C ARG A 22 5.00 -47.11 20.73
N LYS A 23 4.28 -48.13 21.21
CA LYS A 23 2.98 -48.55 20.66
C LYS A 23 3.02 -48.73 19.13
N GLY A 24 4.06 -49.37 18.61
CA GLY A 24 4.23 -49.65 17.17
C GLY A 24 4.60 -48.46 16.29
N LYS A 25 4.81 -47.25 16.85
CA LYS A 25 5.19 -46.04 16.10
C LYS A 25 6.65 -45.65 16.38
N ARG A 26 7.42 -45.34 15.33
CA ARG A 26 8.78 -44.80 15.44
C ARG A 26 8.71 -43.30 15.78
N LEU A 27 9.26 -42.93 16.92
CA LEU A 27 9.27 -41.58 17.46
C LEU A 27 10.70 -41.13 17.69
N ALA A 28 11.00 -39.85 17.46
CA ALA A 28 12.23 -39.23 17.92
C ALA A 28 11.98 -38.59 19.30
N GLU A 29 12.85 -38.88 20.26
CA GLU A 29 12.87 -38.31 21.60
C GLU A 29 14.13 -37.44 21.77
N TRP A 30 13.96 -36.19 22.18
CA TRP A 30 15.07 -35.27 22.41
C TRP A 30 14.76 -34.35 23.59
N LYS A 31 15.78 -33.67 24.13
CA LYS A 31 15.58 -32.59 25.10
C LYS A 31 15.55 -31.25 24.36
N ASP A 32 14.55 -30.42 24.63
CA ASP A 32 14.53 -29.05 24.12
C ASP A 32 15.61 -28.18 24.79
N ALA A 33 15.81 -26.96 24.30
CA ALA A 33 16.81 -26.02 24.86
C ALA A 33 16.59 -25.69 26.35
N LYS A 34 15.41 -26.00 26.90
CA LYS A 34 15.05 -25.82 28.31
C LYS A 34 15.16 -27.13 29.10
N GLY A 35 15.74 -28.18 28.52
CA GLY A 35 15.96 -29.47 29.15
C GLY A 35 14.73 -30.39 29.22
N LYS A 36 13.58 -29.99 28.65
CA LYS A 36 12.34 -30.77 28.71
C LYS A 36 12.33 -31.83 27.61
N THR A 37 12.00 -33.06 27.97
CA THR A 37 11.86 -34.16 27.02
C THR A 37 10.67 -33.90 26.08
N ARG A 38 10.93 -33.99 24.77
CA ARG A 38 9.96 -33.87 23.70
C ARG A 38 10.03 -35.11 22.83
N THR A 39 8.86 -35.55 22.37
CA THR A 39 8.72 -36.69 21.46
C THR A 39 7.91 -36.28 20.24
N ALA A 40 8.33 -36.67 19.04
CA ALA A 40 7.59 -36.44 17.80
C ALA A 40 7.67 -37.66 16.88
N PRO A 41 6.60 -38.01 16.15
CA PRO A 41 6.62 -39.12 15.21
C PRO A 41 7.54 -38.83 14.02
N LEU A 42 8.18 -39.87 13.50
CA LEU A 42 9.01 -39.77 12.30
C LEU A 42 8.15 -39.87 11.03
N THR A 43 8.63 -39.30 9.93
CA THR A 43 8.09 -39.53 8.59
C THR A 43 8.21 -41.00 8.19
N ALA A 44 7.45 -41.44 7.17
CA ALA A 44 7.52 -42.82 6.66
C ALA A 44 8.95 -43.20 6.22
N ALA A 45 9.70 -42.25 5.64
CA ALA A 45 11.11 -42.41 5.28
C ALA A 45 12.08 -42.39 6.48
N GLY A 46 11.62 -42.04 7.68
CA GLY A 46 12.41 -42.07 8.92
C GLY A 46 13.44 -40.94 9.08
N ASN A 47 13.51 -39.99 8.15
CA ASN A 47 14.56 -38.96 8.08
C ASN A 47 14.18 -37.60 8.68
N ARG A 48 12.90 -37.37 8.99
CA ARG A 48 12.36 -36.10 9.51
C ARG A 48 11.33 -36.36 10.60
N ILE A 49 11.14 -35.41 11.50
CA ILE A 49 10.06 -35.42 12.49
C ILE A 49 8.82 -34.70 11.95
N ILE A 50 7.65 -35.21 12.29
CA ILE A 50 6.35 -34.58 12.02
C ILE A 50 5.94 -33.79 13.26
N VAL A 51 5.70 -32.49 13.09
CA VAL A 51 5.31 -31.57 14.17
C VAL A 51 3.95 -30.98 13.84
N GLU A 52 3.08 -30.94 14.84
CA GLU A 52 1.78 -30.26 14.75
C GLU A 52 1.93 -28.75 14.97
N ALA A 53 1.15 -27.96 14.23
CA ALA A 53 1.02 -26.53 14.44
C ALA A 53 0.49 -26.22 15.84
N GLY A 54 0.97 -25.12 16.44
CA GLY A 54 0.53 -24.69 17.77
C GLY A 54 -0.92 -24.19 17.80
N THR A 55 -1.44 -23.78 16.64
CA THR A 55 -2.80 -23.27 16.45
C THR A 55 -3.59 -24.19 15.55
N TYR A 56 -4.91 -24.20 15.73
CA TYR A 56 -5.81 -24.90 14.85
C TYR A 56 -6.02 -24.14 13.52
N THR A 57 -6.29 -24.90 12.47
CA THR A 57 -6.64 -24.41 11.14
C THR A 57 -8.07 -24.86 10.83
N ALA A 58 -8.91 -23.93 10.43
CA ALA A 58 -10.26 -24.18 9.94
C ALA A 58 -10.22 -24.41 8.42
N LYS A 59 -10.79 -25.52 7.95
CA LYS A 59 -11.05 -25.80 6.54
C LYS A 59 -12.55 -25.78 6.32
N TYR A 60 -13.03 -24.86 5.51
CA TYR A 60 -14.46 -24.71 5.22
C TYR A 60 -14.68 -24.37 3.76
N ARG A 61 -15.93 -24.42 3.29
CA ARG A 61 -16.31 -24.02 1.94
C ARG A 61 -16.96 -22.64 2.02
N ASP A 62 -16.43 -21.66 1.30
CA ASP A 62 -16.95 -20.29 1.30
C ASP A 62 -18.27 -20.16 0.52
N GLY A 63 -18.85 -18.96 0.52
CA GLY A 63 -20.11 -18.67 -0.17
C GLY A 63 -20.06 -18.89 -1.69
N GLY A 64 -18.86 -18.78 -2.29
CA GLY A 64 -18.60 -19.09 -3.70
C GLY A 64 -18.35 -20.57 -3.99
N GLY A 65 -18.41 -21.43 -2.96
CA GLY A 65 -18.19 -22.86 -3.10
C GLY A 65 -16.72 -23.28 -3.09
N ILE A 66 -15.77 -22.37 -2.83
CA ILE A 66 -14.33 -22.63 -2.81
C ILE A 66 -13.92 -23.10 -1.41
N VAL A 67 -13.06 -24.13 -1.34
CA VAL A 67 -12.53 -24.61 -0.08
C VAL A 67 -11.39 -23.70 0.40
N ARG A 68 -11.60 -23.02 1.53
CA ARG A 68 -10.63 -22.14 2.17
C ARG A 68 -10.01 -22.81 3.39
N LYS A 69 -8.73 -22.55 3.62
CA LYS A 69 -8.00 -22.91 4.83
C LYS A 69 -7.57 -21.62 5.52
N VAL A 70 -8.00 -21.43 6.77
CA VAL A 70 -7.74 -20.22 7.56
C VAL A 70 -7.20 -20.64 8.92
N SER A 71 -6.08 -20.06 9.35
CA SER A 71 -5.60 -20.26 10.72
C SER A 71 -6.57 -19.58 11.69
N THR A 72 -7.04 -20.30 12.70
CA THR A 72 -7.97 -19.72 13.69
C THR A 72 -7.25 -18.88 14.73
N GLY A 73 -5.91 -18.99 14.82
CA GLY A 73 -5.11 -18.36 15.89
C GLY A 73 -5.32 -18.99 17.28
N CYS A 74 -6.34 -19.84 17.45
CA CYS A 74 -6.69 -20.48 18.71
C CYS A 74 -5.84 -21.75 18.93
N ARG A 75 -5.37 -21.93 20.17
CA ARG A 75 -4.70 -23.17 20.62
C ARG A 75 -5.65 -24.22 21.17
N ASP A 76 -6.86 -23.78 21.55
CA ASP A 76 -7.94 -24.62 22.04
C ASP A 76 -8.89 -25.03 20.91
N LYS A 77 -9.38 -26.27 20.96
CA LYS A 77 -10.23 -26.83 19.90
C LYS A 77 -11.62 -26.18 19.88
N THR A 78 -12.21 -25.93 21.06
CA THR A 78 -13.56 -25.36 21.17
C THR A 78 -13.60 -23.93 20.67
N ALA A 79 -12.59 -23.12 21.03
CA ALA A 79 -12.45 -21.76 20.50
C ALA A 79 -12.26 -21.76 18.97
N ALA A 80 -11.48 -22.71 18.44
CA ALA A 80 -11.29 -22.85 17.00
C ALA A 80 -12.56 -23.32 16.26
N GLU A 81 -13.38 -24.18 16.89
CA GLU A 81 -14.71 -24.58 16.39
C GLU A 81 -15.68 -23.40 16.36
N SER A 82 -15.65 -22.50 17.35
CA SER A 82 -16.41 -21.25 17.30
C SER A 82 -16.02 -20.36 16.13
N VAL A 83 -14.71 -20.21 15.87
CA VAL A 83 -14.21 -19.47 14.70
C VAL A 83 -14.68 -20.13 13.40
N LEU A 84 -14.65 -21.46 13.31
CA LEU A 84 -15.18 -22.20 12.17
C LEU A 84 -16.69 -21.94 11.98
N ALA A 85 -17.47 -21.97 13.07
CA ALA A 85 -18.91 -21.72 13.01
C ALA A 85 -19.22 -20.30 12.49
N ASP A 86 -18.42 -19.30 12.89
CA ASP A 86 -18.58 -17.93 12.38
C ASP A 86 -18.21 -17.81 10.89
N LEU A 87 -17.19 -18.55 10.44
CA LEU A 87 -16.81 -18.62 9.02
C LEU A 87 -17.88 -19.32 8.18
N GLU A 88 -18.47 -20.40 8.69
CA GLU A 88 -19.58 -21.10 8.02
C GLU A 88 -20.84 -20.23 7.98
N LYS A 89 -21.20 -19.53 9.06
CA LYS A 89 -22.32 -18.57 9.06
C LYS A 89 -22.15 -17.46 8.03
N ARG A 90 -20.93 -16.94 7.86
CA ARG A 90 -20.64 -15.95 6.79
C ARG A 90 -20.82 -16.58 5.41
N ALA A 91 -20.26 -17.78 5.20
CA ALA A 91 -20.40 -18.51 3.95
C ALA A 91 -21.86 -18.83 3.60
N ASP A 92 -22.70 -19.16 4.59
CA ASP A 92 -24.12 -19.44 4.39
C ASP A 92 -24.90 -18.19 4.04
N LYS A 93 -24.60 -17.04 4.69
CA LYS A 93 -25.16 -15.73 4.29
C LYS A 93 -24.78 -15.34 2.87
N ALA A 94 -23.55 -15.66 2.45
CA ALA A 94 -23.10 -15.42 1.09
C ALA A 94 -23.77 -16.38 0.08
N ARG A 95 -23.98 -17.65 0.45
CA ARG A 95 -24.64 -18.65 -0.40
C ARG A 95 -26.14 -18.39 -0.54
N SER A 96 -26.80 -17.87 0.49
CA SER A 96 -28.23 -17.53 0.45
C SER A 96 -28.52 -16.25 -0.32
N GLY A 97 -27.51 -15.59 -0.90
CA GLY A 97 -27.65 -14.33 -1.64
C GLY A 97 -27.94 -13.12 -0.76
N LEU A 98 -27.99 -13.29 0.57
CA LEU A 98 -28.09 -12.20 1.55
C LEU A 98 -26.81 -11.35 1.60
N ARG A 99 -25.68 -11.92 1.15
CA ARG A 99 -24.44 -11.20 0.86
C ARG A 99 -23.80 -11.70 -0.42
N SER A 100 -23.12 -10.83 -1.16
CA SER A 100 -22.29 -11.29 -2.28
C SER A 100 -20.88 -11.68 -1.81
N THR A 101 -20.18 -12.54 -2.57
CA THR A 101 -18.76 -12.84 -2.32
C THR A 101 -17.86 -11.60 -2.39
N ALA A 102 -18.29 -10.58 -3.13
CA ALA A 102 -17.65 -9.27 -3.18
C ALA A 102 -17.79 -8.51 -1.85
N GLU A 103 -18.96 -8.57 -1.20
CA GLU A 103 -19.18 -7.94 0.10
C GLU A 103 -18.33 -8.55 1.21
N ASP A 104 -18.19 -9.88 1.23
CA ASP A 104 -17.32 -10.54 2.21
C ASP A 104 -15.86 -10.14 2.04
N ALA A 105 -15.37 -10.06 0.79
CA ALA A 105 -14.00 -9.65 0.53
C ALA A 105 -13.73 -8.17 0.89
N VAL A 106 -14.72 -7.30 0.73
CA VAL A 106 -14.65 -5.90 1.19
C VAL A 106 -14.48 -5.84 2.69
N ILE A 107 -15.22 -6.65 3.45
CA ILE A 107 -15.13 -6.69 4.93
C ILE A 107 -13.72 -7.04 5.40
N ASP A 108 -13.09 -8.03 4.76
CA ASP A 108 -11.71 -8.42 5.10
C ASP A 108 -10.72 -7.25 4.91
N HIS A 109 -11.01 -6.36 3.95
CA HIS A 109 -10.20 -5.18 3.67
C HIS A 109 -10.52 -3.95 4.54
N LEU A 110 -11.65 -3.92 5.25
CA LEU A 110 -12.04 -2.78 6.11
C LEU A 110 -11.13 -2.60 7.32
N ALA A 111 -10.61 -3.70 7.88
CA ALA A 111 -9.67 -3.66 9.01
C ALA A 111 -8.22 -3.34 8.60
N THR A 112 -7.93 -3.38 7.29
CA THR A 112 -6.58 -3.08 6.79
C THR A 112 -6.34 -1.57 6.81
N PRO A 113 -5.18 -1.10 7.32
CA PRO A 113 -4.81 0.31 7.30
C PRO A 113 -4.85 0.92 5.90
N LEU A 114 -5.29 2.18 5.81
CA LEU A 114 -5.37 2.92 4.56
C LEU A 114 -4.00 3.06 3.89
N ALA A 115 -2.93 3.15 4.67
CA ALA A 115 -1.56 3.23 4.17
C ALA A 115 -1.19 2.03 3.28
N ASP A 116 -1.65 0.82 3.64
CA ASP A 116 -1.38 -0.40 2.89
C ASP A 116 -2.17 -0.43 1.57
N HIS A 117 -3.41 0.07 1.60
CA HIS A 117 -4.22 0.24 0.39
C HIS A 117 -3.58 1.25 -0.58
N ILE A 118 -3.07 2.38 -0.05
CA ILE A 118 -2.34 3.37 -0.85
C ILE A 118 -1.08 2.75 -1.44
N ALA A 119 -0.31 1.98 -0.66
CA ALA A 119 0.90 1.32 -1.16
C ALA A 119 0.58 0.36 -2.31
N ALA A 120 -0.44 -0.50 -2.14
CA ALA A 120 -0.90 -1.42 -3.17
C ALA A 120 -1.36 -0.70 -4.46
N PHE A 121 -2.06 0.44 -4.32
CA PHE A 121 -2.46 1.24 -5.48
C PHE A 121 -1.27 1.86 -6.21
N ILE A 122 -0.27 2.35 -5.47
CA ILE A 122 0.95 2.90 -6.04
C ILE A 122 1.75 1.83 -6.79
N ASP A 123 1.84 0.62 -6.25
CA ASP A 123 2.52 -0.48 -6.92
C ASP A 123 1.76 -0.94 -8.17
N HIS A 124 0.42 -0.93 -8.13
CA HIS A 124 -0.40 -1.12 -9.32
C HIS A 124 -0.13 -0.06 -10.41
N GLN A 125 -0.02 1.22 -10.04
CA GLN A 125 0.30 2.28 -11.02
C GLN A 125 1.69 2.12 -11.63
N LYS A 126 2.69 1.72 -10.84
CA LYS A 126 4.03 1.41 -11.35
C LYS A 126 4.00 0.23 -12.32
N ALA A 127 3.30 -0.85 -11.95
CA ALA A 127 3.16 -2.04 -12.81
C ALA A 127 2.46 -1.71 -14.14
N LYS A 128 1.52 -0.76 -14.14
CA LYS A 128 0.86 -0.25 -15.33
C LYS A 128 1.76 0.65 -16.20
N GLY A 129 2.97 0.98 -15.76
CA GLY A 129 3.90 1.85 -16.49
C GLY A 129 3.55 3.33 -16.42
N VAL A 130 2.84 3.77 -15.37
CA VAL A 130 2.58 5.20 -15.16
C VAL A 130 3.90 5.92 -14.84
N ASP A 131 4.07 7.11 -15.43
CA ASP A 131 5.24 7.97 -15.19
C ASP A 131 5.55 8.17 -13.70
N ALA A 132 6.84 8.11 -13.35
CA ALA A 132 7.31 8.13 -11.98
C ALA A 132 6.97 9.43 -11.24
N VAL A 133 6.99 10.58 -11.93
CA VAL A 133 6.61 11.88 -11.34
C VAL A 133 5.13 11.86 -11.00
N ARG A 134 4.29 11.38 -11.92
CA ARG A 134 2.85 11.22 -11.68
C ARG A 134 2.56 10.29 -10.50
N VAL A 135 3.22 9.14 -10.42
CA VAL A 135 3.07 8.19 -9.30
C VAL A 135 3.44 8.86 -7.96
N ASN A 136 4.55 9.59 -7.92
CA ASN A 136 4.99 10.29 -6.72
C ASN A 136 4.03 11.39 -6.29
N ASN A 137 3.51 12.16 -7.25
CA ASN A 137 2.51 13.20 -6.99
C ASN A 137 1.22 12.60 -6.43
N THR A 138 0.70 11.52 -7.04
CA THR A 138 -0.48 10.82 -6.53
C THR A 138 -0.26 10.28 -5.12
N ARG A 139 0.90 9.67 -4.85
CA ARG A 139 1.25 9.19 -3.51
C ARG A 139 1.25 10.31 -2.47
N ALA A 140 1.87 11.44 -2.79
CA ALA A 140 1.93 12.59 -1.89
C ALA A 140 0.54 13.18 -1.63
N GLN A 141 -0.29 13.30 -2.66
CA GLN A 141 -1.66 13.80 -2.56
C GLN A 141 -2.55 12.92 -1.69
N LEU A 142 -2.50 11.59 -1.90
CA LEU A 142 -3.26 10.62 -1.10
C LEU A 142 -2.83 10.66 0.37
N ARG A 143 -1.52 10.65 0.65
CA ARG A 143 -1.00 10.68 2.02
C ARG A 143 -1.36 11.97 2.76
N ARG A 144 -1.28 13.12 2.09
CA ARG A 144 -1.60 14.42 2.69
C ARG A 144 -3.05 14.46 3.17
N ILE A 145 -4.00 14.12 2.30
CA ILE A 145 -5.42 14.12 2.68
C ILE A 145 -5.72 13.04 3.71
N ALA A 146 -5.08 11.86 3.62
CA ALA A 146 -5.26 10.81 4.62
C ALA A 146 -4.83 11.30 6.02
N ALA A 147 -3.74 12.04 6.11
CA ALA A 147 -3.28 12.64 7.36
C ALA A 147 -4.21 13.78 7.83
N ASP A 148 -4.48 14.75 6.96
CA ASP A 148 -5.24 15.95 7.30
C ASP A 148 -6.69 15.62 7.68
N CYS A 149 -7.35 14.70 6.95
CA CYS A 149 -8.71 14.25 7.23
C CYS A 149 -8.78 13.09 8.24
N ARG A 150 -7.63 12.60 8.73
CA ARG A 150 -7.50 11.46 9.65
C ARG A 150 -8.19 10.18 9.15
N PHE A 151 -8.06 9.91 7.85
CA PHE A 151 -8.53 8.66 7.29
C PHE A 151 -7.55 7.52 7.62
N LEU A 152 -7.97 6.63 8.52
CA LEU A 152 -7.14 5.51 8.99
C LEU A 152 -7.39 4.22 8.21
N THR A 153 -8.64 4.01 7.76
CA THR A 153 -9.09 2.82 7.04
C THR A 153 -10.04 3.23 5.90
N LEU A 154 -10.38 2.29 5.01
CA LEU A 154 -11.37 2.54 3.95
C LEU A 154 -12.77 2.85 4.50
N ALA A 155 -13.10 2.36 5.70
CA ALA A 155 -14.39 2.63 6.36
C ALA A 155 -14.52 4.09 6.85
N HIS A 156 -13.40 4.79 7.07
CA HIS A 156 -13.41 6.18 7.53
C HIS A 156 -13.52 7.21 6.40
N LEU A 157 -13.55 6.76 5.14
CA LEU A 157 -13.66 7.66 3.99
C LEU A 157 -15.02 8.36 3.99
N ASP A 158 -14.98 9.68 4.00
CA ASP A 158 -16.15 10.53 4.15
C ASP A 158 -16.07 11.70 3.15
N ALA A 159 -17.10 11.81 2.29
CA ALA A 159 -17.16 12.81 1.24
C ALA A 159 -17.18 14.24 1.79
N SER A 160 -17.94 14.47 2.86
CA SER A 160 -18.09 15.78 3.48
C SER A 160 -16.79 16.27 4.12
N LYS A 161 -15.99 15.37 4.71
CA LYS A 161 -14.65 15.70 5.24
C LYS A 161 -13.69 16.11 4.13
N LEU A 162 -13.68 15.36 3.01
CA LEU A 162 -12.84 15.73 1.87
C LEU A 162 -13.31 17.04 1.23
N GLU A 163 -14.61 17.24 1.08
CA GLU A 163 -15.17 18.49 0.55
C GLU A 163 -14.79 19.69 1.41
N ARG A 164 -14.95 19.59 2.74
CA ARG A 164 -14.54 20.64 3.68
C ARG A 164 -13.05 20.94 3.56
N TRP A 165 -12.20 19.92 3.53
CA TRP A 165 -10.76 20.11 3.36
C TRP A 165 -10.43 20.82 2.04
N LEU A 166 -11.12 20.50 0.94
CA LEU A 166 -10.92 21.17 -0.34
C LEU A 166 -11.39 22.63 -0.31
N MET A 167 -12.46 22.95 0.43
CA MET A 167 -12.96 24.32 0.65
C MET A 167 -11.99 25.15 1.50
N ASP A 168 -11.48 24.58 2.60
CA ASP A 168 -10.50 25.24 3.47
C ASP A 168 -9.20 25.57 2.70
N ARG A 169 -8.76 24.65 1.84
CA ARG A 169 -7.59 24.88 1.01
C ARG A 169 -7.84 25.94 -0.07
N GLU A 170 -9.05 25.99 -0.62
CA GLU A 170 -9.45 27.01 -1.58
C GLU A 170 -9.47 28.41 -0.94
N SER A 171 -9.97 28.54 0.29
CA SER A 171 -9.95 29.83 1.03
C SER A 171 -8.55 30.28 1.40
N GLU A 172 -7.61 29.35 1.60
CA GLU A 172 -6.17 29.62 1.73
C GLU A 172 -5.46 29.96 0.40
N GLY A 173 -6.22 30.04 -0.69
CA GLY A 173 -5.71 30.42 -2.00
C GLY A 173 -5.19 29.26 -2.84
N MET A 174 -5.64 28.01 -2.62
CA MET A 174 -5.36 26.90 -3.55
C MET A 174 -6.02 27.15 -4.92
N ALA A 175 -5.30 26.88 -6.01
CA ALA A 175 -5.83 27.00 -7.37
C ALA A 175 -6.85 25.91 -7.69
N ALA A 176 -7.88 26.24 -8.48
CA ALA A 176 -8.91 25.29 -8.90
C ALA A 176 -8.33 24.02 -9.55
N GLY A 177 -7.31 24.18 -10.40
CA GLY A 177 -6.60 23.04 -11.01
C GLY A 177 -5.86 22.16 -9.99
N THR A 178 -5.31 22.74 -8.93
CA THR A 178 -4.66 21.97 -7.85
C THR A 178 -5.70 21.23 -7.02
N ARG A 179 -6.82 21.88 -6.69
CA ARG A 179 -7.97 21.25 -6.02
C ARG A 179 -8.48 20.05 -6.82
N ASN A 180 -8.64 20.19 -8.13
CA ASN A 180 -9.08 19.12 -9.02
C ASN A 180 -8.08 17.96 -9.11
N GLN A 181 -6.77 18.21 -9.00
CA GLN A 181 -5.77 17.14 -8.93
C GLN A 181 -5.92 16.31 -7.64
N TYR A 182 -6.08 16.95 -6.48
CA TYR A 182 -6.32 16.25 -5.21
C TYR A 182 -7.60 15.41 -5.28
N ARG A 183 -8.71 16.00 -5.71
CA ARG A 183 -9.99 15.29 -5.92
C ARG A 183 -9.80 14.11 -6.88
N GLY A 184 -9.15 14.35 -8.01
CA GLY A 184 -8.92 13.35 -9.05
C GLY A 184 -8.11 12.15 -8.55
N ALA A 185 -7.07 12.38 -7.76
CA ALA A 185 -6.26 11.32 -7.15
C ALA A 185 -7.10 10.38 -6.28
N TRP A 186 -7.98 10.94 -5.43
CA TRP A 186 -8.85 10.15 -4.56
C TRP A 186 -9.95 9.42 -5.31
N VAL A 187 -10.59 10.07 -6.28
CA VAL A 187 -11.60 9.42 -7.13
C VAL A 187 -10.98 8.24 -7.87
N THR A 188 -9.78 8.41 -8.44
CA THR A 188 -9.08 7.34 -9.16
C THR A 188 -8.67 6.20 -8.23
N PHE A 189 -8.19 6.52 -7.04
CA PHE A 189 -7.86 5.53 -6.01
C PHE A 189 -9.07 4.70 -5.58
N CYS A 190 -10.20 5.34 -5.25
CA CYS A 190 -11.40 4.64 -4.85
C CYS A 190 -12.02 3.81 -5.98
N ASN A 191 -11.95 4.27 -7.24
CA ASN A 191 -12.35 3.46 -8.39
C ASN A 191 -11.47 2.20 -8.51
N TRP A 192 -10.14 2.33 -8.34
CA TRP A 192 -9.27 1.16 -8.31
C TRP A 192 -9.61 0.19 -7.17
N CYS A 193 -9.99 0.69 -5.99
CA CYS A 193 -10.46 -0.15 -4.89
C CYS A 193 -11.74 -0.95 -5.23
N ILE A 194 -12.55 -0.50 -6.19
CA ILE A 194 -13.73 -1.22 -6.66
C ILE A 194 -13.34 -2.23 -7.75
N ASP A 195 -12.46 -1.82 -8.66
CA ASP A 195 -12.08 -2.62 -9.83
C ASP A 195 -11.13 -3.78 -9.48
N CYS A 196 -10.35 -3.66 -8.40
CA CYS A 196 -9.42 -4.70 -8.00
C CYS A 196 -10.12 -6.03 -7.70
N LYS A 197 -9.41 -7.14 -7.89
CA LYS A 197 -9.91 -8.49 -7.62
C LYS A 197 -9.06 -9.16 -6.55
N PRO A 198 -9.61 -9.46 -5.36
CA PRO A 198 -10.96 -9.11 -4.89
C PRO A 198 -11.19 -7.60 -4.68
N PRO A 199 -12.45 -7.11 -4.71
CA PRO A 199 -12.76 -5.70 -4.49
C PRO A 199 -12.52 -5.31 -3.02
N ARG A 200 -12.03 -4.08 -2.82
CA ARG A 200 -11.78 -3.45 -1.52
C ARG A 200 -12.89 -2.48 -1.11
N LEU A 201 -13.64 -1.94 -2.08
CA LEU A 201 -14.82 -1.11 -1.88
C LEU A 201 -15.96 -1.59 -2.79
N LEU A 202 -17.21 -1.36 -2.37
CA LEU A 202 -18.40 -1.62 -3.20
C LEU A 202 -18.78 -0.41 -4.05
N SER A 203 -18.56 0.79 -3.52
CA SER A 203 -18.89 2.05 -4.18
C SER A 203 -17.85 3.12 -3.87
N ASN A 204 -17.78 4.14 -4.72
CA ASN A 204 -16.83 5.22 -4.55
C ASN A 204 -17.48 6.36 -3.76
N PRO A 205 -17.04 6.63 -2.51
CA PRO A 205 -17.62 7.70 -1.69
C PRO A 205 -17.40 9.10 -2.29
N PHE A 206 -16.42 9.26 -3.17
CA PHE A 206 -16.02 10.55 -3.73
C PHE A 206 -16.51 10.78 -5.16
N ALA A 207 -17.29 9.86 -5.74
CA ALA A 207 -17.77 9.97 -7.12
C ALA A 207 -18.57 11.26 -7.35
N GLY A 208 -19.41 11.65 -6.38
CA GLY A 208 -20.29 12.81 -6.44
C GLY A 208 -19.65 14.16 -6.14
N LEU A 209 -18.37 14.22 -5.72
CA LEU A 209 -17.74 15.50 -5.40
C LEU A 209 -17.68 16.39 -6.65
N PRO A 210 -18.07 17.67 -6.64
CA PRO A 210 -17.96 18.52 -7.82
C PRO A 210 -16.50 18.84 -8.15
N LYS A 211 -16.21 19.05 -9.43
CA LYS A 211 -14.94 19.65 -9.86
C LYS A 211 -15.06 21.18 -9.73
N ALA A 212 -13.99 21.84 -9.33
CA ALA A 212 -13.91 23.29 -9.39
C ALA A 212 -13.74 23.75 -10.84
N ASP A 213 -14.31 24.91 -11.20
CA ASP A 213 -14.18 25.47 -12.53
C ASP A 213 -12.78 26.08 -12.73
N GLU A 214 -11.93 25.37 -13.47
CA GLU A 214 -10.58 25.84 -13.80
C GLU A 214 -10.59 27.02 -14.77
N LYS A 215 -11.65 27.20 -15.56
CA LYS A 215 -11.75 28.30 -16.53
C LYS A 215 -12.01 29.63 -15.84
N ALA A 216 -12.72 29.61 -14.70
CA ALA A 216 -12.95 30.78 -13.86
C ALA A 216 -11.70 31.22 -13.07
N ASP A 217 -10.70 30.35 -12.90
CA ASP A 217 -9.44 30.62 -12.16
C ASP A 217 -8.17 30.49 -13.04
N PRO A 218 -8.02 31.28 -14.13
CA PRO A 218 -6.83 31.22 -14.98
C PRO A 218 -5.66 31.98 -14.35
N ARG A 219 -4.96 31.36 -13.40
CA ARG A 219 -3.82 31.98 -12.69
C ARG A 219 -2.55 32.15 -13.53
N ARG A 220 -2.32 31.26 -14.48
CA ARG A 220 -1.19 31.34 -15.41
C ARG A 220 -1.70 31.35 -16.85
N LYS A 221 -1.80 32.56 -17.42
CA LYS A 221 -2.09 32.73 -18.85
C LYS A 221 -0.82 32.43 -19.64
N ARG A 222 -0.82 31.30 -20.35
CA ARG A 222 0.25 31.00 -21.33
C ARG A 222 0.05 31.94 -22.51
N ARG A 223 1.02 32.81 -22.77
CA ARG A 223 1.06 33.69 -23.94
C ARG A 223 2.37 33.50 -24.70
N ALA A 224 2.37 33.88 -25.97
CA ALA A 224 3.61 34.02 -26.72
C ALA A 224 4.49 35.11 -26.08
N LEU A 225 5.81 34.90 -26.13
CA LEU A 225 6.79 35.94 -25.78
C LEU A 225 6.71 37.06 -26.82
N THR A 226 6.85 38.30 -26.38
CA THR A 226 7.05 39.41 -27.32
C THR A 226 8.47 39.35 -27.91
N GLU A 227 8.70 40.04 -29.01
CA GLU A 227 10.03 40.12 -29.64
C GLU A 227 11.10 40.65 -28.67
N GLU A 228 10.76 41.67 -27.88
CA GLU A 228 11.66 42.20 -26.84
C GLU A 228 11.98 41.17 -25.76
N GLU A 229 10.98 40.40 -25.30
CA GLU A 229 11.16 39.36 -24.31
C GLU A 229 12.00 38.20 -24.84
N LEU A 230 11.81 37.85 -26.12
CA LEU A 230 12.62 36.86 -26.80
C LEU A 230 14.07 37.33 -26.91
N THR A 231 14.30 38.58 -27.29
CA THR A 231 15.63 39.20 -27.35
C THR A 231 16.31 39.18 -26.00
N ARG A 232 15.59 39.55 -24.92
CA ARG A 232 16.09 39.46 -23.55
C ARG A 232 16.42 38.01 -23.15
N LEU A 233 15.57 37.05 -23.51
CA LEU A 233 15.80 35.63 -23.23
C LEU A 233 17.06 35.11 -23.94
N LEU A 234 17.25 35.45 -25.21
CA LEU A 234 18.43 35.07 -26.00
C LEU A 234 19.71 35.67 -25.44
N ALA A 235 19.68 36.95 -25.03
CA ALA A 235 20.81 37.58 -24.37
C ALA A 235 21.18 36.85 -23.07
N VAL A 236 20.20 36.56 -22.20
CA VAL A 236 20.43 35.82 -20.96
C VAL A 236 20.95 34.40 -21.24
N ALA A 237 20.39 33.70 -22.22
CA ALA A 237 20.81 32.35 -22.60
C ALA A 237 22.26 32.32 -23.11
N ARG A 238 22.71 33.35 -23.84
CA ARG A 238 24.10 33.48 -24.33
C ARG A 238 25.09 33.70 -23.19
N PHE A 239 24.79 34.57 -22.23
CA PHE A 239 25.75 34.98 -21.21
C PHE A 239 25.70 34.13 -19.94
N ARG A 240 24.55 33.51 -19.61
CA ARG A 240 24.39 32.74 -18.38
C ARG A 240 25.38 31.58 -18.25
N PRO A 241 25.62 30.72 -19.27
CA PRO A 241 26.58 29.63 -19.13
C PRO A 241 28.01 30.11 -18.82
N LEU A 242 28.44 31.20 -19.48
CA LEU A 242 29.75 31.82 -19.26
C LEU A 242 29.85 32.43 -17.86
N ARG A 243 28.82 33.16 -17.42
CA ARG A 243 28.75 33.74 -16.08
C ARG A 243 28.73 32.67 -14.99
N ASP A 244 27.95 31.62 -15.19
CA ASP A 244 27.83 30.50 -14.25
C ASP A 244 29.13 29.66 -14.22
N ALA A 245 29.97 29.70 -15.26
CA ALA A 245 31.31 29.11 -15.25
C ALA A 245 32.33 30.01 -14.53
N MET A 246 32.16 31.32 -14.64
CA MET A 246 33.01 32.34 -13.98
C MET A 246 32.64 32.59 -12.51
N THR A 247 31.56 32.01 -12.00
CA THR A 247 31.08 32.23 -10.62
C THR A 247 30.88 30.91 -9.87
N VAL A 248 31.16 30.93 -8.58
CA VAL A 248 30.94 29.76 -7.71
C VAL A 248 29.44 29.47 -7.62
N ARG A 249 29.02 28.29 -8.08
CA ARG A 249 27.59 27.93 -8.19
C ARG A 249 26.93 27.52 -6.87
N ARG A 250 27.70 27.00 -5.90
CA ARG A 250 27.20 26.40 -4.64
C ARG A 250 28.18 26.63 -3.49
N GLY A 251 27.70 26.61 -2.25
CA GLY A 251 28.51 26.75 -1.03
C GLY A 251 28.57 28.17 -0.47
N LYS A 252 29.44 28.39 0.53
CA LYS A 252 29.56 29.65 1.29
C LYS A 252 29.93 30.86 0.44
N HIS A 253 30.66 30.64 -0.66
CA HIS A 253 31.14 31.66 -1.60
C HIS A 253 30.28 31.79 -2.86
N LYS A 254 29.01 31.33 -2.82
CA LYS A 254 28.12 31.33 -3.98
C LYS A 254 27.94 32.76 -4.53
N GLY A 255 28.22 32.93 -5.82
CA GLY A 255 28.14 34.22 -6.52
C GLY A 255 29.47 34.97 -6.60
N GLU A 256 30.52 34.53 -5.89
CA GLU A 256 31.87 35.08 -6.04
C GLU A 256 32.48 34.65 -7.38
N ARG A 257 33.26 35.55 -8.01
CA ARG A 257 33.95 35.28 -9.27
C ARG A 257 35.19 34.42 -9.01
N LEU A 258 35.39 33.39 -9.83
CA LEU A 258 36.50 32.42 -9.68
C LEU A 258 37.86 32.93 -10.18
N ALA A 259 37.92 33.96 -11.04
CA ALA A 259 39.17 34.65 -11.43
C ALA A 259 38.91 35.99 -12.14
N TYR A 260 39.81 36.98 -11.91
CA TYR A 260 40.02 38.14 -12.79
C TYR A 260 41.04 37.74 -13.88
N PHE A 261 40.61 37.65 -15.14
CA PHE A 261 41.58 37.67 -16.24
C PHE A 261 42.01 39.12 -16.46
N GLY A 262 43.17 39.48 -15.91
CA GLY A 262 43.89 40.69 -16.30
C GLY A 262 44.39 40.55 -17.73
N GLY A 263 43.54 40.86 -18.70
CA GLY A 263 43.98 41.09 -20.07
C GLY A 263 44.65 42.46 -20.14
N LYS A 264 45.98 42.50 -20.17
CA LYS A 264 46.71 43.64 -20.74
C LYS A 264 46.30 43.74 -22.22
N LEU A 265 45.34 44.61 -22.53
CA LEU A 265 45.21 45.15 -23.88
C LEU A 265 46.31 46.21 -24.01
N ALA A 266 47.29 45.89 -24.84
CA ALA A 266 48.37 46.79 -25.21
C ALA A 266 47.80 48.06 -25.83
N ALA A 267 48.34 49.20 -25.41
CA ALA A 267 48.11 50.49 -26.05
C ALA A 267 48.66 50.46 -27.49
N ALA A 268 47.85 50.96 -28.42
CA ALA A 268 48.28 51.57 -29.67
C ALA A 268 47.60 52.94 -29.75
#